data_AF-A0A9Q3FUT4-F1
#
_entry.id   AF-A0A9Q3FUT4-F1
#
_cell.length_a   1.000
_cell.length_b   1.000
_cell.length_c   1.000
_cell.angle_alpha   90.00
_cell.angle_beta   90.00
_cell.angle_gamma   90.00
#
_symmetry.space_group_name_H-M   'P 1'
#
loop_
_entity.id
_entity.type
_entity.pdbx_description
1 polymer ?
#
loop_
_entity_poly.entity_id
_entity_poly.type
_entity_poly.pdbx_seq_one_letter_code
_entity_poly.pdbx_strand_id
1 'polypeptide(L)'
;MLICLNIPPNERLKPENVNVSGIIPGPKEPAALQLNYLSIPLIKELKELWQGYHFSPTLTGPSGFFIHVSILTAIADVVSTRKPTGFISHPGRNFNNFCTIHKATID
;
A
#
# COMPACT_ATOMS: atom_id res chain seq x y z
N MET A 1 -5.04 -3.49 3.31
CA MET A 1 -4.37 -4.69 3.87
C MET A 1 -2.90 -4.60 3.54
N LEU A 2 -2.03 -4.87 4.52
CA LEU A 2 -0.58 -4.97 4.34
C LEU A 2 -0.13 -6.39 4.68
N ILE A 3 0.82 -6.89 3.89
CA ILE A 3 1.39 -8.24 4.02
C ILE A 3 2.90 -8.10 4.13
N CYS A 4 3.50 -8.72 5.15
CA CYS A 4 4.96 -8.77 5.29
C CYS A 4 5.55 -9.80 4.32
N LEU A 5 6.35 -9.33 3.37
CA LEU A 5 6.96 -10.19 2.35
C LEU A 5 8.18 -10.98 2.85
N ASN A 6 8.67 -10.69 4.06
CA ASN A 6 9.71 -11.48 4.72
C ASN A 6 9.19 -12.79 5.33
N ILE A 7 7.86 -12.96 5.41
CA ILE A 7 7.22 -14.18 5.88
C ILE A 7 7.05 -15.16 4.69
N PRO A 8 7.30 -16.47 4.87
CA PRO A 8 7.11 -17.46 3.82
C PRO A 8 5.73 -17.40 3.14
N PRO A 9 5.62 -17.69 1.83
CA PRO A 9 4.37 -17.58 1.07
C PRO A 9 3.18 -18.34 1.66
N ASN A 10 3.42 -19.50 2.26
CA ASN A 10 2.42 -20.35 2.92
C ASN A 10 1.92 -19.80 4.27
N GLU A 11 2.63 -18.83 4.85
CA GLU A 11 2.34 -18.28 6.18
C GLU A 11 1.84 -16.84 6.14
N ARG A 12 2.30 -16.04 5.17
CA ARG A 12 2.07 -14.58 5.13
C ARG A 12 0.62 -14.12 4.96
N LEU A 13 -0.27 -15.03 4.53
CA LEU A 13 -1.70 -14.75 4.35
C LEU A 13 -2.58 -15.28 5.50
N LYS A 14 -1.99 -15.91 6.51
CA LYS A 14 -2.73 -16.32 7.69
C LYS A 14 -3.24 -15.08 8.45
N PRO A 15 -4.43 -15.13 9.08
CA PRO A 15 -5.02 -13.97 9.76
C PRO A 15 -4.07 -13.26 10.74
N GLU A 16 -3.23 -14.02 11.45
CA GLU A 16 -2.24 -13.51 12.40
C GLU A 16 -1.08 -12.71 11.76
N ASN A 17 -0.83 -12.89 10.46
CA ASN A 17 0.25 -12.24 9.71
C ASN A 17 -0.23 -11.11 8.78
N VAL A 18 -1.54 -10.85 8.78
CA VAL A 18 -2.18 -9.86 7.92
C VAL A 18 -2.52 -8.61 8.73
N ASN A 19 -2.02 -7.45 8.30
CA ASN A 19 -2.34 -6.18 8.92
C ASN A 19 -3.49 -5.46 8.17
N VAL A 20 -4.59 -5.21 8.88
CA VAL A 20 -5.72 -4.42 8.35
C VAL A 20 -5.52 -2.94 8.71
N SER A 21 -4.79 -2.22 7.87
CA SER A 21 -4.42 -0.82 8.13
C SER A 21 -5.54 0.20 7.86
N GLY A 22 -6.68 -0.23 7.32
CA GLY A 22 -7.79 0.66 7.00
C GLY A 22 -8.98 -0.10 6.42
N ILE A 23 -10.17 0.45 6.67
CA ILE A 23 -11.45 -0.07 6.17
C ILE A 23 -12.15 1.07 5.43
N ILE A 24 -12.50 0.81 4.17
CA ILE A 24 -13.26 1.76 3.36
C ILE A 24 -14.76 1.52 3.64
N PRO A 25 -15.50 2.50 4.17
CA PRO A 25 -16.92 2.33 4.41
C PRO A 25 -17.68 2.26 3.08
N GLY A 26 -18.65 1.34 2.99
CA GLY A 26 -19.63 1.29 1.91
C GLY A 26 -20.73 2.34 2.06
N PRO A 27 -21.72 2.39 1.15
CA PRO A 27 -21.97 1.45 0.05
C PRO A 27 -21.32 1.85 -1.29
N LYS A 28 -20.82 3.09 -1.40
CA LYS A 28 -20.22 3.61 -2.64
C LYS A 28 -18.73 3.74 -2.50
N GLU A 29 -18.04 3.70 -3.63
CA GLU A 29 -16.61 3.97 -3.68
C GLU A 29 -16.32 5.40 -3.20
N PRO A 30 -15.41 5.60 -2.24
CA PRO A 30 -15.08 6.93 -1.72
C PRO A 30 -14.49 7.83 -2.81
N ALA A 31 -14.70 9.14 -2.67
CA ALA A 31 -13.97 10.12 -3.45
C ALA A 31 -12.46 10.06 -3.16
N ALA A 32 -11.61 10.51 -4.08
CA ALA A 32 -10.16 10.51 -3.89
C ALA A 32 -9.73 11.24 -2.60
N LEU A 33 -10.37 12.37 -2.29
CA LEU A 33 -10.11 13.11 -1.05
C LEU A 33 -10.47 12.30 0.21
N GLN A 34 -11.56 11.54 0.16
CA GLN A 34 -11.98 10.68 1.28
C GLN A 34 -11.00 9.53 1.51
N LEU A 35 -10.46 8.96 0.44
CA LEU A 35 -9.38 7.96 0.53
C LEU A 35 -8.12 8.53 1.16
N ASN A 36 -7.78 9.79 0.87
CA ASN A 36 -6.60 10.43 1.46
C ASN A 36 -6.70 10.51 2.99
N TYR A 37 -7.89 10.79 3.54
CA TYR A 37 -8.06 10.79 5.01
C TYR A 37 -7.77 9.43 5.64
N LEU A 38 -8.05 8.34 4.93
CA LEU A 38 -7.74 6.98 5.38
C LEU A 38 -6.27 6.62 5.17
N SER A 39 -5.62 7.13 4.11
CA SER A 39 -4.26 6.74 3.75
C SER A 39 -3.17 7.60 4.38
N ILE A 40 -3.42 8.87 4.69
CA ILE A 40 -2.43 9.81 5.25
C ILE A 40 -1.76 9.26 6.52
N PRO A 41 -2.50 8.74 7.53
CA PRO A 41 -1.89 8.18 8.73
C PRO A 41 -0.91 7.05 8.40
N LEU A 42 -1.35 6.11 7.56
CA LEU A 42 -0.54 4.97 7.13
C LEU A 42 0.71 5.42 6.36
N ILE A 43 0.55 6.37 5.43
CA ILE A 43 1.68 6.91 4.65
C ILE A 43 2.69 7.60 5.57
N LYS A 44 2.24 8.28 6.63
CA LYS A 44 3.14 8.93 7.59
C LYS A 44 3.98 7.88 8.33
N GLU A 45 3.35 6.84 8.87
CA GLU A 45 4.05 5.74 9.54
C GLU A 45 5.04 5.05 8.60
N LEU A 46 4.64 4.78 7.36
CA LEU A 46 5.53 4.17 6.36
C LEU A 46 6.72 5.06 6.00
N LYS A 47 6.56 6.39 5.98
CA LYS A 47 7.67 7.32 5.77
C LYS A 47 8.66 7.30 6.93
N GLU A 48 8.18 7.18 8.16
CA GLU A 48 9.03 7.04 9.34
C GLU A 48 9.80 5.70 9.27
N LEU A 49 9.10 4.60 8.99
CA LEU A 49 9.72 3.27 8.85
C LEU A 49 10.68 3.17 7.65
N TRP A 50 10.50 3.98 6.61
CA TRP A 50 11.42 4.07 5.49
C TRP A 50 12.77 4.69 5.90
N GLN A 51 12.75 5.74 6.74
CA GLN A 51 13.98 6.31 7.32
C GLN A 51 14.66 5.33 8.29
N GLY A 52 13.89 4.39 8.81
CA GLY A 52 14.32 3.33 9.69
C GLY A 52 13.88 3.56 11.13
N TYR A 53 13.63 2.46 11.84
CA TYR A 53 13.07 2.49 13.19
C TYR A 53 13.82 1.56 14.13
N HIS A 54 14.18 2.07 15.31
CA HIS A 54 14.80 1.30 16.39
C HIS A 54 13.71 0.74 17.32
N PHE A 55 13.57 -0.57 17.32
CA PHE A 55 12.77 -1.28 18.31
C PHE A 55 13.52 -1.36 19.64
N SER A 56 12.80 -1.10 20.72
CA SER A 56 13.32 -1.29 22.08
C SER A 56 13.72 -2.76 22.31
N PRO A 57 14.63 -3.02 23.26
CA PRO A 57 14.95 -4.38 23.70
C PRO A 57 13.71 -5.24 23.93
N THR A 58 13.72 -6.44 23.35
CA THR A 58 12.70 -7.47 23.54
C THR A 58 13.32 -8.67 24.25
N LEU A 59 12.48 -9.58 24.76
CA LEU A 59 12.96 -10.82 25.41
C LEU A 59 13.90 -11.63 24.51
N THR A 60 13.64 -11.63 23.20
CA THR A 60 14.43 -12.33 22.17
C THR A 60 15.54 -11.47 21.56
N GLY A 61 15.60 -10.17 21.90
CA GLY A 61 16.52 -9.20 21.33
C GLY A 61 16.90 -8.14 22.36
N PRO A 62 17.76 -8.46 23.35
CA PRO A 62 18.09 -7.58 24.48
C PRO A 62 18.80 -6.27 24.08
N SER A 63 19.34 -6.18 22.86
CA SER A 63 19.92 -4.96 22.31
C SER A 63 18.94 -4.12 21.48
N GLY A 64 17.69 -4.57 21.35
CA GLY A 64 16.75 -4.05 20.36
C GLY A 64 17.18 -4.43 18.94
N PHE A 65 16.50 -3.88 17.94
CA PHE A 65 16.87 -4.08 16.53
C PHE A 65 16.40 -2.89 15.68
N PHE A 66 17.13 -2.62 14.59
CA PHE A 66 16.83 -1.55 13.65
C PHE A 66 16.29 -2.15 12.35
N ILE A 67 15.20 -1.61 11.83
CA ILE A 67 14.62 -2.06 10.55
C ILE A 67 14.32 -0.89 9.64
N HIS A 68 14.25 -1.19 8.34
CA HIS A 68 13.58 -0.36 7.34
C HIS A 68 12.36 -1.11 6.80
N VAL A 69 11.30 -0.38 6.47
CA VAL A 69 10.11 -0.94 5.81
C VAL A 69 9.86 -0.21 4.50
N SER A 70 9.53 -1.00 3.47
CA SER A 70 9.27 -0.51 2.12
C SER A 70 8.01 -1.17 1.55
N ILE A 71 7.20 -0.42 0.79
CA ILE A 71 6.11 -0.98 0.01
C ILE A 71 6.65 -1.39 -1.35
N LEU A 72 6.52 -2.67 -1.69
CA LEU A 72 6.93 -3.20 -3.00
C LEU A 72 5.80 -3.21 -4.04
N THR A 73 4.58 -3.52 -3.63
CA THR A 73 3.47 -3.68 -4.58
C THR A 73 2.12 -3.34 -3.96
N ALA A 74 1.21 -2.83 -4.80
CA ALA A 74 -0.19 -2.63 -4.48
C ALA A 74 -1.03 -3.59 -5.34
N ILE A 75 -1.77 -4.49 -4.68
CA ILE A 75 -2.57 -5.51 -5.34
C ILE A 75 -4.04 -5.15 -5.13
N ALA A 76 -4.73 -4.90 -6.23
CA ALA A 76 -6.17 -4.69 -6.29
C ALA A 76 -6.64 -4.90 -7.74
N ASP A 77 -7.96 -4.97 -7.95
CA ASP A 77 -8.51 -4.90 -9.31
C ASP A 77 -8.14 -3.57 -9.98
N VAL A 78 -8.15 -3.55 -11.31
CA VAL A 78 -7.67 -2.42 -12.12
C VAL A 78 -8.38 -1.10 -11.81
N VAL A 79 -9.63 -1.12 -11.32
CA VAL A 79 -10.39 0.10 -10.99
C VAL A 79 -10.00 0.61 -9.61
N SER A 80 -9.98 -0.29 -8.62
CA SER A 80 -9.67 -0.04 -7.22
C SER A 80 -8.22 0.43 -7.02
N THR A 81 -7.26 -0.07 -7.80
CA THR A 81 -5.86 0.36 -7.67
C THR A 81 -5.68 1.82 -8.04
N ARG A 82 -6.54 2.41 -8.88
CA ARG A 82 -6.26 3.71 -9.52
C ARG A 82 -6.19 4.87 -8.55
N LYS A 83 -7.18 5.00 -7.67
CA LYS A 83 -7.23 6.12 -6.72
C LYS A 83 -6.09 6.06 -5.70
N PRO A 84 -5.79 4.91 -5.06
CA PRO A 84 -4.72 4.85 -4.07
C PRO A 84 -3.32 5.01 -4.67
N THR A 85 -3.10 4.57 -5.91
CA THR A 85 -1.76 4.58 -6.53
C THR A 85 -1.55 5.70 -7.55
N GLY A 86 -2.57 6.53 -7.79
CA GLY A 86 -2.50 7.64 -8.73
C GLY A 86 -2.50 7.23 -10.20
N PHE A 87 -3.01 6.03 -10.55
CA PHE A 87 -3.15 5.64 -11.96
C PHE A 87 -4.29 6.41 -12.63
N ILE A 88 -4.17 6.61 -13.94
CA ILE A 88 -5.17 7.34 -14.73
C ILE A 88 -6.48 6.55 -14.81
N SER A 89 -7.61 7.25 -14.65
CA SER A 89 -8.96 6.69 -14.80
C SER A 89 -9.35 6.45 -16.27
N HIS A 90 -10.48 5.78 -16.50
CA HIS A 90 -10.95 5.41 -17.85
C HIS A 90 -11.02 6.59 -18.86
N PRO A 91 -11.41 7.82 -18.50
CA PRO A 91 -11.47 8.92 -19.47
C PRO A 91 -10.11 9.55 -19.81
N GLY A 92 -9.01 9.18 -19.15
CA GLY A 92 -7.72 9.82 -19.41
C GLY A 92 -7.11 9.42 -20.76
N ARG A 93 -6.28 10.32 -21.31
CA ARG A 93 -5.74 10.23 -22.67
C ARG A 93 -4.65 9.15 -22.82
N ASN A 94 -3.85 8.96 -21.78
CA ASN A 94 -2.82 7.92 -21.72
C ASN A 94 -3.37 6.65 -21.07
N PHE A 95 -2.75 5.51 -21.38
CA PHE A 95 -3.08 4.22 -20.78
C PHE A 95 -2.92 4.24 -19.25
N ASN A 96 -1.87 4.90 -18.76
CA ASN A 96 -1.60 5.12 -17.34
C ASN A 96 -0.65 6.32 -17.14
N ASN A 97 -0.49 6.83 -15.91
CA ASN A 97 0.43 7.93 -15.56
C ASN A 97 1.91 7.52 -15.59
N PHE A 98 2.18 6.21 -15.63
CA PHE A 98 3.54 5.66 -15.61
C PHE A 98 4.06 5.30 -17.00
N CYS A 99 3.25 5.46 -18.05
CA CYS A 99 3.64 5.18 -19.43
C CYS A 99 3.17 6.29 -20.37
N THR A 100 3.91 6.53 -21.45
CA THR A 100 3.58 7.53 -22.47
C THR A 100 2.64 7.01 -23.56
N ILE A 101 2.15 5.78 -23.43
CA ILE A 101 1.30 5.14 -24.43
C ILE A 101 -0.07 5.79 -24.44
N HIS A 102 -0.50 6.18 -25.64
CA HIS A 102 -1.78 6.81 -25.87
C HIS A 102 -2.85 5.75 -26.05
N LYS A 103 -4.06 5.95 -25.51
CA LYS A 103 -5.15 4.98 -25.74
C LYS A 103 -5.50 4.83 -27.22
N ALA A 104 -5.32 5.90 -27.99
CA ALA A 104 -5.54 5.90 -29.44
C ALA A 104 -4.53 5.06 -30.24
N THR A 105 -3.44 4.60 -29.61
CA THR A 105 -2.41 3.76 -30.25
C THR A 105 -2.45 2.31 -29.76
N ILE A 106 -3.48 1.93 -29.01
CA ILE A 106 -3.72 0.57 -28.54
C ILE A 106 -4.94 0.09 -29.30
N ASP A 107 -4.73 -0.83 -30.24
CA ASP A 107 -5.79 -1.47 -31.04
C ASP A 107 -6.77 -2.28 -30.18
#